data_AF-A0A7X1NVX3-F1
#
_entry.id   AF-A0A7X1NVX3-F1
#
_cell.length_a   1.000
_cell.length_b   1.000
_cell.length_c   1.000
_cell.angle_alpha   90.00
_cell.angle_beta   90.00
_cell.angle_gamma   90.00
#
_symmetry.space_group_name_H-M   'P 1'
#
loop_
_entity.id
_entity.type
_entity.pdbx_description
1 polymer ?
#
loop_
_entity_poly.entity_id
_entity_poly.type
_entity_poly.pdbx_seq_one_letter_code
_entity_poly.pdbx_strand_id
1 'polypeptide(L)'
;MTEVVVAWTPGADNTRSPGWQGGYDGQKTALVQHLRGRLPGLRVREEPLRVMRPNSGSELLPAVAQMLERYRHGGRVLHVNTSSGTPQMLETLKLLRGTGWFAQGQVTLWQVDHPEHRQSGHPHHYEATTPFLEETLRLAGAFAALRRFDFAGAQTEFEALAAQPLGLPERARGVAALARVAEALYLLDARDFVGARQVLGGLEVHIPPLDALRELVEGGAGQDTDALVWLTWGRYDRAAEQERVADALIWATILQEVMVAQLLPLHGLRPTEQRVRGRQVELFEAPRRCWPGSVPKRRTS
;
A
#
# COMPACT_ATOMS: atom_id res chain seq x y z
N MET A 1 23.73 -15.40 5.08
CA MET A 1 24.50 -14.93 6.25
C MET A 1 23.55 -14.18 7.16
N THR A 2 23.50 -14.53 8.44
CA THR A 2 22.59 -13.90 9.43
C THR A 2 23.25 -12.64 10.01
N GLU A 3 22.51 -11.54 10.02
CA GLU A 3 22.94 -10.25 10.58
C GLU A 3 22.02 -9.89 11.74
N VAL A 4 22.59 -9.43 12.85
CA VAL A 4 21.84 -8.87 13.98
C VAL A 4 22.17 -7.41 14.09
N VAL A 5 21.13 -6.58 14.10
CA VAL A 5 21.24 -5.16 14.39
C VAL A 5 20.93 -4.95 15.86
N VAL A 6 21.86 -4.33 16.58
CA VAL A 6 21.65 -3.86 17.94
C VAL A 6 21.47 -2.36 17.87
N ALA A 7 20.21 -1.92 18.08
CA ALA A 7 19.85 -0.52 18.11
C ALA A 7 19.71 -0.03 19.56
N TRP A 8 20.25 1.14 19.87
CA TRP A 8 20.15 1.74 21.21
C TRP A 8 20.20 3.27 21.13
N THR A 9 19.75 3.95 22.18
CA THR A 9 19.84 5.40 22.31
C THR A 9 21.13 5.76 23.07
N PRO A 10 22.17 6.31 22.42
CA PRO A 10 23.45 6.59 23.07
C PRO A 10 23.32 7.71 24.11
N GLY A 11 24.10 7.63 25.19
CA GLY A 11 24.18 8.68 26.21
C GLY A 11 22.90 8.86 27.05
N ALA A 12 21.90 8.01 26.87
CA ALA A 12 20.72 7.99 27.73
C ALA A 12 20.98 7.15 28.99
N ASP A 13 20.68 7.72 30.15
CA ASP A 13 20.77 7.01 31.42
C ASP A 13 19.65 5.98 31.54
N ASN A 14 20.00 4.75 31.90
CA ASN A 14 19.02 3.74 32.27
C ASN A 14 18.73 3.80 33.77
N THR A 15 17.93 4.79 34.18
CA THR A 15 17.53 4.99 35.58
C THR A 15 16.69 3.86 36.16
N ARG A 16 16.13 2.97 35.31
CA ARG A 16 15.32 1.82 35.70
C ARG A 16 16.13 0.52 35.85
N SER A 17 17.42 0.54 35.57
CA SER A 17 18.31 -0.62 35.76
C SER A 17 19.64 -0.19 36.40
N PRO A 18 19.62 0.19 37.69
CA PRO A 18 20.78 0.74 38.39
C PRO A 18 22.00 -0.20 38.47
N GLY A 19 21.86 -1.48 38.09
CA GLY A 19 22.94 -2.46 38.05
C GLY A 19 23.85 -2.39 36.81
N TRP A 20 23.55 -1.54 35.82
CA TRP A 20 24.35 -1.43 34.58
C TRP A 20 25.17 -0.15 34.57
N GLN A 21 26.45 -0.26 34.94
CA GLN A 21 27.41 0.84 34.77
C GLN A 21 27.48 1.25 33.29
N GLY A 22 27.32 2.55 33.01
CA GLY A 22 27.32 3.09 31.64
C GLY A 22 25.96 3.07 30.92
N GLY A 23 24.85 2.85 31.63
CA GLY A 23 23.50 3.01 31.07
C GLY A 23 23.22 2.10 29.87
N TYR A 24 22.52 2.63 28.86
CA TYR A 24 22.21 1.85 27.64
C TYR A 24 23.46 1.48 26.82
N ASP A 25 24.53 2.30 26.85
CA ASP A 25 25.79 2.00 26.18
C ASP A 25 26.49 0.77 26.79
N GLY A 26 26.45 0.64 28.12
CA GLY A 26 26.95 -0.53 28.85
C GLY A 26 26.16 -1.80 28.51
N GLN A 27 24.82 -1.72 28.49
CA GLN A 27 23.94 -2.83 28.13
C GLN A 27 24.17 -3.31 26.69
N LYS A 28 24.27 -2.37 25.74
CA LYS A 28 24.58 -2.68 24.35
C LYS A 28 25.91 -3.41 24.24
N THR A 29 26.95 -2.93 24.92
CA THR A 29 28.30 -3.53 24.85
C THR A 29 28.29 -4.98 25.33
N ALA A 30 27.64 -5.26 26.47
CA ALA A 30 27.51 -6.62 26.97
C ALA A 30 26.67 -7.52 26.06
N LEU A 31 25.58 -7.00 25.47
CA LEU A 31 24.77 -7.76 24.52
C LEU A 31 25.58 -8.12 23.27
N VAL A 32 26.32 -7.18 22.69
CA VAL A 32 27.17 -7.42 21.52
C VAL A 32 28.24 -8.48 21.82
N GLN A 33 28.89 -8.40 22.99
CA GLN A 33 29.86 -9.41 23.43
C GLN A 33 29.20 -10.79 23.58
N HIS A 34 28.04 -10.87 24.22
CA HIS A 34 27.29 -12.11 24.38
C HIS A 34 26.90 -12.74 23.02
N LEU A 35 26.40 -11.93 22.08
CA LEU A 35 26.02 -12.39 20.75
C LEU A 35 27.21 -12.93 19.96
N ARG A 36 28.34 -12.21 19.95
CA ARG A 36 29.56 -12.64 19.26
C ARG A 36 30.15 -13.91 19.88
N GLY A 37 30.07 -14.08 21.20
CA GLY A 37 30.55 -15.28 21.89
C GLY A 37 29.68 -16.52 21.67
N ARG A 38 28.36 -16.34 21.53
CA ARG A 38 27.40 -17.46 21.42
C ARG A 38 27.14 -17.92 20.00
N LEU A 39 27.27 -17.03 19.00
CA LEU A 39 26.98 -17.31 17.60
C LEU A 39 28.17 -16.93 16.71
N PRO A 40 29.22 -17.79 16.64
CA PRO A 40 30.37 -17.54 15.79
C PRO A 40 29.96 -17.51 14.30
N GLY A 41 30.29 -16.43 13.60
CA GLY A 41 29.90 -16.18 12.19
C GLY A 41 28.71 -15.23 11.99
N LEU A 42 28.09 -14.76 13.07
CA LEU A 42 27.05 -13.74 13.04
C LEU A 42 27.64 -12.35 12.79
N ARG A 43 27.12 -11.60 11.81
CA ARG A 43 27.47 -10.18 11.65
C ARG A 43 26.64 -9.35 12.62
N VAL A 44 27.27 -8.78 13.63
CA VAL A 44 26.62 -7.82 14.55
C VAL A 44 26.87 -6.40 14.05
N ARG A 45 25.80 -5.66 13.75
CA ARG A 45 25.84 -4.23 13.41
C ARG A 45 25.29 -3.42 14.57
N GLU A 46 26.02 -2.41 14.97
CA GLU A 46 25.66 -1.48 16.04
C GLU A 46 25.06 -0.22 15.39
N GLU A 47 23.79 0.09 15.68
CA GLU A 47 23.08 1.24 15.10
C GLU A 47 22.62 2.22 16.19
N PRO A 48 23.23 3.41 16.32
CA PRO A 48 22.79 4.41 17.28
C PRO A 48 21.48 5.07 16.83
N LEU A 49 20.43 4.94 17.64
CA LEU A 49 19.17 5.64 17.47
C LEU A 49 19.23 6.99 18.19
N ARG A 50 19.59 8.04 17.45
CA ARG A 50 19.74 9.39 18.00
C ARG A 50 18.39 10.09 18.10
N VAL A 51 17.76 9.99 19.26
CA VAL A 51 16.52 10.70 19.62
C VAL A 51 16.73 11.45 20.93
N MET A 52 16.18 12.68 21.03
CA MET A 52 16.28 13.45 22.28
C MET A 52 15.29 12.92 23.32
N ARG A 53 14.09 12.50 22.86
CA ARG A 53 13.02 11.96 23.71
C ARG A 53 12.64 10.55 23.26
N PRO A 54 13.17 9.48 23.90
CA PRO A 54 12.88 8.09 23.55
C PRO A 54 11.46 7.61 23.93
N ASN A 55 10.62 8.51 24.42
CA ASN A 55 9.19 8.32 24.67
C ASN A 55 8.31 9.18 23.73
N SER A 56 8.89 9.91 22.78
CA SER A 56 8.15 10.71 21.80
C SER A 56 8.02 9.96 20.48
N GLY A 57 6.80 9.55 20.14
CA GLY A 57 6.51 8.86 18.88
C GLY A 57 6.91 9.68 17.64
N SER A 58 6.79 11.02 17.70
CA SER A 58 7.14 11.90 16.58
C SER A 58 8.65 12.00 16.32
N GLU A 59 9.48 11.73 17.32
CA GLU A 59 10.95 11.63 17.15
C GLU A 59 11.37 10.20 16.80
N LEU A 60 10.73 9.21 17.42
CA LEU A 60 11.05 7.79 17.22
C LEU A 60 10.70 7.30 15.81
N LEU A 61 9.52 7.65 15.30
CA LEU A 61 9.04 7.16 14.00
C LEU A 61 10.01 7.45 12.85
N PRO A 62 10.44 8.70 12.59
CA PRO A 62 11.39 8.97 11.51
C PRO A 62 12.75 8.33 11.76
N ALA A 63 13.24 8.29 13.00
CA ALA A 63 14.55 7.71 13.33
C ALA A 63 14.58 6.19 13.11
N VAL A 64 13.54 5.48 13.56
CA VAL A 64 13.41 4.02 13.38
C VAL A 64 13.16 3.69 11.91
N ALA A 65 12.33 4.46 11.20
CA ALA A 65 12.10 4.29 9.77
C ALA A 65 13.41 4.40 8.98
N GLN A 66 14.20 5.45 9.24
CA GLN A 66 15.50 5.66 8.58
C GLN A 66 16.48 4.52 8.88
N MET A 67 16.57 4.07 10.12
CA MET A 67 17.42 2.93 10.50
C MET A 67 17.04 1.65 9.74
N LEU A 68 15.73 1.44 9.54
CA LEU A 68 15.19 0.25 8.90
C LEU A 68 15.05 0.35 7.38
N GLU A 69 15.36 1.49 6.78
CA GLU A 69 15.14 1.76 5.34
C GLU A 69 15.81 0.72 4.44
N ARG A 70 17.00 0.26 4.80
CA ARG A 70 17.73 -0.80 4.07
C ARG A 70 17.01 -2.15 4.03
N TYR A 71 16.02 -2.38 4.88
CA TYR A 71 15.21 -3.60 4.93
C TYR A 71 13.87 -3.44 4.21
N ARG A 72 13.51 -2.21 3.81
CA ARG A 72 12.23 -1.86 3.21
C ARG A 72 11.92 -2.61 1.92
N HIS A 73 12.91 -2.80 1.04
CA HIS A 73 12.73 -3.46 -0.26
C HIS A 73 13.53 -4.75 -0.41
N GLY A 74 14.27 -5.13 0.64
CA GLY A 74 15.33 -6.13 0.50
C GLY A 74 14.86 -7.58 0.31
N GLY A 75 13.54 -7.85 0.34
CA GLY A 75 12.98 -9.22 0.36
C GLY A 75 13.49 -10.07 1.53
N ARG A 76 14.16 -9.46 2.51
CA ARG A 76 14.73 -10.14 3.68
C ARG A 76 13.67 -10.24 4.76
N VAL A 77 13.68 -11.36 5.47
CA VAL A 77 12.87 -11.54 6.68
C VAL A 77 13.57 -10.84 7.84
N LEU A 78 12.88 -9.88 8.44
CA LEU A 78 13.32 -9.14 9.62
C LEU A 78 12.57 -9.65 10.84
N HIS A 79 13.33 -10.17 11.81
CA HIS A 79 12.81 -10.54 13.13
C HIS A 79 13.25 -9.46 14.12
N VAL A 80 12.28 -8.75 14.72
CA VAL A 80 12.56 -7.63 15.63
C VAL A 80 12.16 -8.03 17.05
N ASN A 81 13.09 -7.96 18.00
CA ASN A 81 12.75 -8.08 19.41
C ASN A 81 12.12 -6.77 19.90
N THR A 82 10.91 -6.84 20.43
CA THR A 82 10.14 -5.70 20.94
C THR A 82 9.90 -5.75 22.45
N SER A 83 10.55 -6.69 23.14
CA SER A 83 10.57 -6.77 24.61
C SER A 83 11.53 -5.74 25.23
N SER A 84 12.53 -5.32 24.45
CA SER A 84 13.49 -4.27 24.83
C SER A 84 13.05 -2.91 24.31
N GLY A 85 13.35 -1.86 25.08
CA GLY A 85 13.07 -0.46 24.72
C GLY A 85 11.84 0.10 25.44
N THR A 86 11.37 1.27 24.99
CA THR A 86 10.17 1.90 25.54
C THR A 86 8.92 1.34 24.86
N PRO A 87 7.73 1.37 25.50
CA PRO A 87 6.48 1.02 24.84
C PRO A 87 6.26 1.80 23.53
N GLN A 88 6.72 3.05 23.46
CA GLN A 88 6.62 3.88 22.25
C GLN A 88 7.49 3.37 21.09
N MET A 89 8.62 2.72 21.37
CA MET A 89 9.41 2.05 20.32
C MET A 89 8.65 0.85 19.73
N LEU A 90 7.98 0.06 20.57
CA LEU A 90 7.13 -1.04 20.10
C LEU A 90 5.97 -0.51 19.25
N GLU A 91 5.25 0.51 19.71
CA GLU A 91 4.14 1.09 18.95
C GLU A 91 4.61 1.70 17.63
N THR A 92 5.79 2.32 17.59
CA THR A 92 6.42 2.80 16.36
C THR A 92 6.66 1.67 15.36
N LEU A 93 7.17 0.52 15.82
CA LEU A 93 7.40 -0.65 14.97
C LEU A 93 6.09 -1.28 14.47
N LYS A 94 5.05 -1.31 15.32
CA LYS A 94 3.71 -1.74 14.92
C LYS A 94 3.12 -0.83 13.85
N LEU A 95 3.27 0.50 13.99
CA LEU A 95 2.85 1.48 12.98
C LEU A 95 3.59 1.26 11.64
N LEU A 96 4.92 1.11 11.66
CA LEU A 96 5.70 0.86 10.45
C LEU A 96 5.30 -0.46 9.77
N ARG A 97 5.08 -1.53 10.54
CA ARG A 97 4.55 -2.80 9.99
C ARG A 97 3.15 -2.62 9.40
N GLY A 98 2.24 -2.00 10.15
CA GLY A 98 0.83 -1.87 9.78
C GLY A 98 0.56 -0.91 8.62
N THR A 99 1.39 0.12 8.44
CA THR A 99 1.30 1.05 7.29
C THR A 99 1.84 0.46 5.98
N GLY A 100 2.35 -0.77 6.00
CA GLY A 100 2.97 -1.38 4.82
C GLY A 100 4.30 -0.73 4.45
N TRP A 101 4.96 0.00 5.36
CA TRP A 101 6.23 0.68 5.11
C TRP A 101 7.26 -0.25 4.46
N PHE A 102 7.34 -1.49 4.97
CA PHE A 102 8.25 -2.53 4.53
C PHE A 102 7.90 -3.17 3.18
N ALA A 103 6.90 -2.71 2.45
CA ALA A 103 6.55 -3.20 1.11
C ALA A 103 6.60 -4.74 0.98
N GLN A 104 7.63 -5.28 0.31
CA GLN A 104 7.85 -6.72 0.09
C GLN A 104 8.65 -7.41 1.20
N GLY A 105 9.24 -6.66 2.12
CA GLY A 105 9.95 -7.16 3.29
C GLY A 105 9.00 -7.77 4.32
N GLN A 106 9.31 -8.99 4.77
CA GLN A 106 8.57 -9.64 5.84
C GLN A 106 9.12 -9.20 7.19
N VAL A 107 8.30 -8.59 8.04
CA VAL A 107 8.69 -8.15 9.39
C VAL A 107 7.84 -8.84 10.44
N THR A 108 8.49 -9.55 11.36
CA THR A 108 7.84 -10.17 12.52
C THR A 108 8.37 -9.52 13.80
N LEU A 109 7.45 -9.11 14.67
CA LEU A 109 7.76 -8.47 15.95
C LEU A 109 7.65 -9.52 17.04
N TRP A 110 8.69 -9.75 17.84
CA TRP A 110 8.74 -10.80 18.86
C TRP A 110 8.87 -10.20 20.26
N GLN A 111 7.99 -10.62 21.15
CA GLN A 111 8.08 -10.36 22.58
C GLN A 111 8.53 -11.61 23.33
N VAL A 112 9.22 -11.41 24.44
CA VAL A 112 9.77 -12.42 25.33
C VAL A 112 9.19 -12.18 26.71
N ASP A 113 8.68 -13.23 27.34
CA ASP A 113 8.11 -13.15 28.67
C ASP A 113 9.16 -12.79 29.72
N HIS A 114 8.74 -11.93 30.65
CA HIS A 114 9.50 -11.67 31.86
C HIS A 114 9.74 -13.00 32.60
N PRO A 115 10.94 -13.26 33.15
CA PRO A 115 11.27 -14.52 33.82
C PRO A 115 10.24 -14.98 34.85
N GLU A 116 9.62 -14.03 35.57
CA GLU A 116 8.61 -14.26 36.60
C GLU A 116 7.25 -14.76 36.07
N HIS A 117 6.98 -14.57 34.78
CA HIS A 117 5.73 -15.01 34.13
C HIS A 117 5.89 -16.28 33.30
N ARG A 118 7.09 -16.87 33.27
CA ARG A 118 7.37 -18.06 32.48
C ARG A 118 6.72 -19.29 33.11
N GLN A 119 5.85 -19.92 32.36
CA GLN A 119 5.28 -21.22 32.72
C GLN A 119 6.13 -22.35 32.15
N SER A 120 6.39 -23.38 32.96
CA SER A 120 7.15 -24.56 32.52
C SER A 120 6.41 -25.27 31.38
N GLY A 121 7.15 -25.66 30.33
CA GLY A 121 6.58 -26.35 29.16
C GLY A 121 5.97 -25.44 28.08
N HIS A 122 5.90 -24.12 28.30
CA HIS A 122 5.40 -23.16 27.31
C HIS A 122 6.52 -22.37 26.64
N PRO A 123 6.39 -22.01 25.34
CA PRO A 123 7.30 -21.06 24.70
C PRO A 123 7.31 -19.73 25.46
N HIS A 124 8.49 -19.20 25.73
CA HIS A 124 8.66 -17.91 26.43
C HIS A 124 8.71 -16.71 25.50
N HIS A 125 8.32 -16.89 24.23
CA HIS A 125 8.30 -15.84 23.22
C HIS A 125 7.06 -15.98 22.34
N TYR A 126 6.53 -14.86 21.89
CA TYR A 126 5.34 -14.78 21.06
C TYR A 126 5.44 -13.62 20.08
N GLU A 127 4.69 -13.68 18.98
CA GLU A 127 4.63 -12.57 18.05
C GLU A 127 3.76 -11.44 18.60
N ALA A 128 4.31 -10.23 18.66
CA ALA A 128 3.62 -9.01 19.01
C ALA A 128 2.71 -8.60 17.85
N THR A 129 1.49 -9.14 17.79
CA THR A 129 0.51 -8.79 16.76
C THR A 129 -0.47 -7.74 17.28
N THR A 130 -0.92 -6.86 16.39
CA THR A 130 -2.05 -5.95 16.65
C THR A 130 -3.00 -6.01 15.47
N PRO A 131 -3.77 -7.11 15.33
CA PRO A 131 -4.56 -7.38 14.13
C PRO A 131 -5.49 -6.23 13.76
N PHE A 132 -6.17 -5.63 14.76
CA PHE A 132 -7.09 -4.52 14.53
C PHE A 132 -6.41 -3.23 14.05
N LEU A 133 -5.24 -2.89 14.61
CA LEU A 133 -4.48 -1.71 14.20
C LEU A 133 -3.96 -1.88 12.77
N GLU A 134 -3.42 -3.06 12.46
CA GLU A 134 -2.90 -3.39 11.14
C GLU A 134 -4.01 -3.41 10.08
N GLU A 135 -5.17 -3.99 10.39
CA GLU A 135 -6.38 -3.91 9.57
C GLU A 135 -6.77 -2.45 9.30
N THR A 136 -6.86 -1.62 10.34
CA THR A 136 -7.26 -0.21 10.23
C THR A 136 -6.29 0.60 9.37
N LEU A 137 -4.98 0.41 9.56
CA LEU A 137 -3.95 1.13 8.81
C LEU A 137 -3.95 0.75 7.33
N ARG A 138 -4.09 -0.53 7.01
CA ARG A 138 -4.18 -0.99 5.62
C ARG A 138 -5.47 -0.52 4.95
N LEU A 139 -6.61 -0.54 5.65
CA LEU A 139 -7.87 0.04 5.14
C LEU A 139 -7.69 1.54 4.85
N ALA A 140 -7.08 2.30 5.76
CA ALA A 140 -6.80 3.71 5.55
C ALA A 140 -5.88 3.94 4.33
N GLY A 141 -4.90 3.06 4.12
CA GLY A 141 -4.05 3.04 2.93
C GLY A 141 -4.83 2.80 1.64
N ALA A 142 -5.69 1.78 1.60
CA ALA A 142 -6.54 1.45 0.46
C ALA A 142 -7.51 2.59 0.11
N PHE A 143 -8.16 3.21 1.12
CA PHE A 143 -8.98 4.39 0.90
C PHE A 143 -8.19 5.61 0.44
N ALA A 144 -6.94 5.78 0.91
CA ALA A 144 -6.07 6.83 0.41
C ALA A 144 -5.68 6.59 -1.06
N ALA A 145 -5.48 5.33 -1.48
CA ALA A 145 -5.27 4.97 -2.88
C ALA A 145 -6.52 5.32 -3.73
N LEU A 146 -7.73 4.97 -3.27
CA LEU A 146 -8.98 5.39 -3.93
C LEU A 146 -9.10 6.91 -4.09
N ARG A 147 -8.77 7.68 -3.05
CA ARG A 147 -8.78 9.16 -3.10
C ARG A 147 -7.77 9.74 -4.09
N ARG A 148 -6.66 9.04 -4.32
CA ARG A 148 -5.67 9.38 -5.37
C ARG A 148 -6.01 8.75 -6.73
N PHE A 149 -7.16 8.08 -6.83
CA PHE A 149 -7.63 7.37 -8.02
C PHE A 149 -6.69 6.24 -8.48
N ASP A 150 -5.89 5.70 -7.57
CA ASP A 150 -5.12 4.47 -7.77
C ASP A 150 -6.04 3.27 -7.48
N PHE A 151 -6.94 3.00 -8.42
CA PHE A 151 -7.97 1.98 -8.27
C PHE A 151 -7.39 0.55 -8.27
N ALA A 152 -6.36 0.29 -9.07
CA ALA A 152 -5.68 -1.00 -9.10
C ALA A 152 -4.89 -1.28 -7.81
N GLY A 153 -4.20 -0.27 -7.26
CA GLY A 153 -3.55 -0.36 -5.96
C GLY A 153 -4.56 -0.59 -4.85
N ALA A 154 -5.68 0.16 -4.84
CA ALA A 154 -6.75 -0.01 -3.88
C ALA A 154 -7.38 -1.43 -3.94
N GLN A 155 -7.67 -1.94 -5.14
CA GLN A 155 -8.18 -3.30 -5.34
C GLN A 155 -7.25 -4.33 -4.71
N THR A 156 -5.95 -4.26 -5.04
CA THR A 156 -4.94 -5.20 -4.54
C THR A 156 -4.89 -5.23 -3.00
N GLU A 157 -4.92 -4.05 -2.38
CA GLU A 157 -4.92 -3.93 -0.91
C GLU A 157 -6.19 -4.49 -0.28
N PHE A 158 -7.38 -4.23 -0.86
CA PHE A 158 -8.63 -4.80 -0.36
C PHE A 158 -8.68 -6.33 -0.54
N GLU A 159 -8.20 -6.88 -1.66
CA GLU A 159 -8.12 -8.34 -1.86
C GLU A 159 -7.18 -9.00 -0.85
N ALA A 160 -6.01 -8.42 -0.62
CA ALA A 160 -5.04 -8.90 0.35
C ALA A 160 -5.59 -8.87 1.79
N LEU A 161 -6.40 -7.85 2.12
CA LEU A 161 -7.10 -7.74 3.40
C LEU A 161 -8.23 -8.78 3.54
N ALA A 162 -9.05 -8.95 2.51
CA ALA A 162 -10.16 -9.91 2.53
C ALA A 162 -9.68 -11.37 2.63
N ALA A 163 -8.47 -11.67 2.16
CA ALA A 163 -7.85 -12.99 2.24
C ALA A 163 -7.29 -13.36 3.63
N GLN A 164 -7.19 -12.39 4.55
CA GLN A 164 -6.68 -12.61 5.90
C GLN A 164 -7.84 -12.78 6.90
N PRO A 165 -7.63 -13.52 8.01
CA PRO A 165 -8.63 -13.59 9.08
C PRO A 165 -8.80 -12.20 9.71
N LEU A 166 -9.86 -11.50 9.30
CA LEU A 166 -10.26 -10.21 9.88
C LEU A 166 -10.92 -10.42 11.23
N GLY A 167 -10.94 -9.36 12.06
CA GLY A 167 -11.48 -9.43 13.42
C GLY A 167 -12.94 -9.91 13.52
N LEU A 168 -13.71 -9.82 12.43
CA LEU A 168 -15.08 -10.34 12.32
C LEU A 168 -15.33 -10.94 10.92
N PRO A 169 -15.98 -12.11 10.79
CA PRO A 169 -16.23 -12.76 9.49
C PRO A 169 -17.03 -11.90 8.49
N GLU A 170 -17.97 -11.09 8.98
CA GLU A 170 -18.81 -10.22 8.14
C GLU A 170 -18.00 -9.09 7.49
N ARG A 171 -16.89 -8.67 8.11
CA ARG A 171 -16.00 -7.65 7.55
C ARG A 171 -15.28 -8.14 6.31
N ALA A 172 -14.96 -9.43 6.21
CA ALA A 172 -14.30 -9.99 5.03
C ALA A 172 -15.17 -9.82 3.78
N ARG A 173 -16.49 -10.01 3.90
CA ARG A 173 -17.44 -9.76 2.81
C ARG A 173 -17.51 -8.29 2.42
N GLY A 174 -17.54 -7.39 3.41
CA GLY A 174 -17.52 -5.95 3.16
C GLY A 174 -16.25 -5.48 2.45
N VAL A 175 -15.08 -5.96 2.89
CA VAL A 175 -13.79 -5.65 2.26
C VAL A 175 -13.67 -6.26 0.86
N ALA A 176 -14.17 -7.48 0.65
CA ALA A 176 -14.25 -8.07 -0.68
C ALA A 176 -15.16 -7.26 -1.62
N ALA A 177 -16.29 -6.74 -1.13
CA ALA A 177 -17.14 -5.84 -1.90
C ALA A 177 -16.38 -4.53 -2.25
N LEU A 178 -15.59 -3.96 -1.34
CA LEU A 178 -14.75 -2.80 -1.64
C LEU A 178 -13.69 -3.09 -2.72
N ALA A 179 -13.09 -4.29 -2.73
CA ALA A 179 -12.19 -4.71 -3.81
C ALA A 179 -12.91 -4.70 -5.17
N ARG A 180 -14.12 -5.25 -5.23
CA ARG A 180 -14.95 -5.27 -6.45
C ARG A 180 -15.36 -3.86 -6.90
N VAL A 181 -15.62 -2.95 -5.96
CA VAL A 181 -15.89 -1.54 -6.29
C VAL A 181 -14.64 -0.88 -6.88
N ALA A 182 -13.46 -1.10 -6.29
CA ALA A 182 -12.20 -0.59 -6.84
C ALA A 182 -11.92 -1.16 -8.24
N GLU A 183 -12.17 -2.45 -8.48
CA GLU A 183 -12.08 -3.07 -9.80
C GLU A 183 -13.03 -2.42 -10.81
N ALA A 184 -14.29 -2.19 -10.46
CA ALA A 184 -15.25 -1.53 -11.33
C ALA A 184 -14.80 -0.10 -11.69
N LEU A 185 -14.30 0.67 -10.72
CA LEU A 185 -13.76 2.01 -10.95
C LEU A 185 -12.53 1.99 -11.85
N TYR A 186 -11.65 0.99 -11.68
CA TYR A 186 -10.52 0.76 -12.57
C TYR A 186 -10.96 0.46 -14.01
N LEU A 187 -11.98 -0.40 -14.19
CA LEU A 187 -12.53 -0.73 -15.50
C LEU A 187 -13.18 0.48 -16.17
N LEU A 188 -13.94 1.28 -15.41
CA LEU A 188 -14.50 2.56 -15.89
C LEU A 188 -13.40 3.53 -16.29
N ASP A 189 -12.34 3.63 -15.48
CA ASP A 189 -11.19 4.43 -15.83
C ASP A 189 -10.62 3.93 -17.17
N ALA A 190 -10.46 2.62 -17.33
CA ALA A 190 -10.00 1.98 -18.58
C ALA A 190 -11.03 1.99 -19.73
N ARG A 191 -12.19 2.64 -19.56
CA ARG A 191 -13.32 2.68 -20.52
C ARG A 191 -13.94 1.32 -20.84
N ASP A 192 -13.76 0.32 -19.98
CA ASP A 192 -14.44 -0.96 -20.05
C ASP A 192 -15.75 -0.94 -19.27
N PHE A 193 -16.77 -0.31 -19.87
CA PHE A 193 -18.10 -0.21 -19.27
C PHE A 193 -18.81 -1.55 -19.13
N VAL A 194 -18.57 -2.48 -20.06
CA VAL A 194 -19.16 -3.82 -20.01
C VAL A 194 -18.63 -4.58 -18.82
N GLY A 195 -17.31 -4.58 -18.63
CA GLY A 195 -16.66 -5.17 -17.47
C GLY A 195 -17.10 -4.51 -16.18
N ALA A 196 -17.10 -3.17 -16.12
CA ALA A 196 -17.55 -2.43 -14.94
C ALA A 196 -19.00 -2.77 -14.56
N ARG A 197 -19.91 -2.87 -15.54
CA ARG A 197 -21.31 -3.28 -15.31
C ARG A 197 -21.40 -4.68 -14.72
N GLN A 198 -20.66 -5.63 -15.28
CA GLN A 198 -20.64 -7.01 -14.79
C GLN A 198 -20.13 -7.08 -13.34
N VAL A 199 -19.10 -6.31 -13.01
CA VAL A 199 -18.55 -6.27 -11.66
C VAL A 199 -19.54 -5.63 -10.68
N LEU A 200 -20.11 -4.47 -11.02
CA LEU A 200 -21.06 -3.75 -10.16
C LEU A 200 -22.38 -4.51 -9.95
N GLY A 201 -22.90 -5.15 -11.00
CA GLY A 201 -24.12 -5.96 -10.94
C GLY A 201 -23.94 -7.27 -10.17
N GLY A 202 -22.70 -7.74 -10.04
CA GLY A 202 -22.34 -8.92 -9.23
C GLY A 202 -22.05 -8.62 -7.75
N LEU A 203 -22.23 -7.37 -7.29
CA LEU A 203 -22.04 -7.03 -5.89
C LEU A 203 -23.19 -7.58 -5.03
N GLU A 204 -22.89 -8.52 -4.14
CA GLU A 204 -23.87 -9.08 -3.19
C GLU A 204 -24.33 -8.06 -2.13
N VAL A 205 -23.55 -7.01 -1.91
CA VAL A 205 -23.83 -5.95 -0.94
C VAL A 205 -24.40 -4.74 -1.67
N HIS A 206 -25.54 -4.24 -1.17
CA HIS A 206 -26.07 -2.96 -1.60
C HIS A 206 -25.29 -1.82 -0.94
N ILE A 207 -24.77 -0.91 -1.77
CA ILE A 207 -23.97 0.25 -1.35
C ILE A 207 -24.66 1.49 -1.93
N PRO A 208 -25.53 2.19 -1.17
CA PRO A 208 -26.35 3.28 -1.70
C PRO A 208 -25.57 4.38 -2.43
N PRO A 209 -24.37 4.79 -1.97
CA PRO A 209 -23.56 5.77 -2.72
C PRO A 209 -23.16 5.34 -4.16
N LEU A 210 -23.30 4.06 -4.51
CA LEU A 210 -23.00 3.55 -5.85
C LEU A 210 -24.22 3.46 -6.76
N ASP A 211 -25.43 3.79 -6.28
CA ASP A 211 -26.65 3.63 -7.09
C ASP A 211 -26.60 4.50 -8.35
N ALA A 212 -26.20 5.76 -8.23
CA ALA A 212 -26.01 6.65 -9.38
C ALA A 212 -24.94 6.12 -10.37
N LEU A 213 -23.90 5.46 -9.85
CA LEU A 213 -22.87 4.85 -10.70
C LEU A 213 -23.43 3.62 -11.43
N ARG A 214 -24.24 2.80 -10.77
CA ARG A 214 -24.91 1.65 -11.37
C ARG A 214 -25.86 2.10 -12.47
N GLU A 215 -26.71 3.09 -12.20
CA GLU A 215 -27.62 3.68 -13.18
C GLU A 215 -26.87 4.22 -14.40
N LEU A 216 -25.77 4.96 -14.20
CA LEU A 216 -24.93 5.46 -15.28
C LEU A 216 -24.40 4.32 -16.16
N VAL A 217 -23.88 3.27 -15.54
CA VAL A 217 -23.26 2.13 -16.25
C VAL A 217 -24.31 1.24 -16.91
N GLU A 218 -25.49 1.08 -16.32
CA GLU A 218 -26.63 0.34 -16.88
C GLU A 218 -27.30 1.09 -18.02
N GLY A 219 -27.38 2.42 -17.94
CA GLY A 219 -27.94 3.31 -18.95
C GLY A 219 -27.16 3.36 -20.27
N GLY A 220 -26.05 2.62 -20.37
CA GLY A 220 -25.29 2.50 -21.62
C GLY A 220 -24.30 3.65 -21.86
N ALA A 221 -23.90 4.38 -20.81
CA ALA A 221 -22.95 5.49 -20.89
C ALA A 221 -21.67 5.17 -21.67
N GLY A 222 -21.25 3.91 -21.77
CA GLY A 222 -20.11 3.52 -22.62
C GLY A 222 -20.26 3.79 -24.12
N GLN A 223 -21.47 4.13 -24.58
CA GLN A 223 -21.75 4.59 -25.94
C GLN A 223 -22.20 6.04 -25.98
N ASP A 224 -22.36 6.67 -24.82
CA ASP A 224 -22.71 8.07 -24.71
C ASP A 224 -21.42 8.89 -24.80
N THR A 225 -21.39 9.79 -25.77
CA THR A 225 -20.21 10.61 -25.98
C THR A 225 -19.98 11.54 -24.78
N ASP A 226 -21.04 11.91 -24.05
CA ASP A 226 -20.95 12.78 -22.86
C ASP A 226 -20.22 12.09 -21.70
N ALA A 227 -20.41 10.78 -21.55
CA ALA A 227 -19.66 9.99 -20.57
C ALA A 227 -18.18 9.89 -20.94
N LEU A 228 -17.84 9.81 -22.23
CA LEU A 228 -16.45 9.83 -22.69
C LEU A 228 -15.79 11.18 -22.41
N VAL A 229 -16.50 12.31 -22.61
CA VAL A 229 -16.01 13.64 -22.23
C VAL A 229 -15.77 13.69 -20.72
N TRP A 230 -16.75 13.30 -19.92
CA TRP A 230 -16.66 13.34 -18.45
C TRP A 230 -15.50 12.50 -17.91
N LEU A 231 -15.34 11.26 -18.38
CA LEU A 231 -14.23 10.39 -17.96
C LEU A 231 -12.87 10.94 -18.38
N THR A 232 -12.77 11.47 -19.61
CA THR A 232 -11.51 12.03 -20.12
C THR A 232 -11.14 13.31 -19.38
N TRP A 233 -12.13 14.14 -19.05
CA TRP A 233 -11.97 15.30 -18.18
C TRP A 233 -11.46 14.88 -16.80
N GLY A 234 -12.07 13.86 -16.19
CA GLY A 234 -11.60 13.33 -14.91
C GLY A 234 -10.15 12.81 -14.97
N ARG A 235 -9.67 12.28 -16.11
CA ARG A 235 -8.24 11.93 -16.28
C ARG A 235 -7.34 13.16 -16.33
N TYR A 236 -7.78 14.20 -17.04
CA TYR A 236 -7.07 15.47 -17.13
C TYR A 236 -6.95 16.14 -15.76
N ASP A 237 -8.06 16.36 -15.06
CA ASP A 237 -8.08 17.03 -13.74
C ASP A 237 -7.17 16.28 -12.76
N ARG A 238 -7.25 14.95 -12.71
CA ARG A 238 -6.36 14.12 -11.87
C ARG A 238 -4.87 14.31 -12.20
N ALA A 239 -4.52 14.32 -13.48
CA ALA A 239 -3.14 14.50 -13.90
C ALA A 239 -2.65 15.92 -13.55
N ALA A 240 -3.52 16.93 -13.67
CA ALA A 240 -3.22 18.30 -13.29
C ALA A 240 -3.06 18.47 -11.77
N GLU A 241 -3.98 17.94 -10.96
CA GLU A 241 -3.93 17.97 -9.49
C GLU A 241 -2.69 17.27 -8.91
N GLN A 242 -2.19 16.24 -9.60
CA GLN A 242 -1.00 15.49 -9.22
C GLN A 242 0.30 16.06 -9.83
N GLU A 243 0.25 17.21 -10.48
CA GLU A 243 1.39 17.86 -11.15
C GLU A 243 2.07 16.97 -12.22
N ARG A 244 1.33 15.99 -12.79
CA ARG A 244 1.81 15.09 -13.86
C ARG A 244 1.64 15.78 -15.21
N VAL A 245 2.45 16.81 -15.45
CA VAL A 245 2.30 17.74 -16.59
C VAL A 245 2.20 17.02 -17.95
N ALA A 246 3.06 16.03 -18.20
CA ALA A 246 3.05 15.29 -19.46
C ALA A 246 1.73 14.51 -19.66
N ASP A 247 1.26 13.82 -18.62
CA ASP A 247 -0.01 13.09 -18.66
C ASP A 247 -1.20 14.03 -18.83
N ALA A 248 -1.18 15.18 -18.13
CA ALA A 248 -2.23 16.19 -18.24
C ALA A 248 -2.33 16.72 -19.69
N LEU A 249 -1.21 16.98 -20.35
CA LEU A 249 -1.20 17.43 -21.75
C LEU A 249 -1.74 16.37 -22.72
N ILE A 250 -1.42 15.09 -22.49
CA ILE A 250 -1.97 13.98 -23.27
C ILE A 250 -3.50 13.94 -23.10
N TRP A 251 -3.99 13.98 -21.87
CA TRP A 251 -5.44 13.94 -21.60
C TRP A 251 -6.16 15.19 -22.08
N ALA A 252 -5.56 16.37 -22.00
CA ALA A 252 -6.13 17.60 -22.57
C ALA A 252 -6.29 17.50 -24.09
N THR A 253 -5.31 16.93 -24.79
CA THR A 253 -5.38 16.72 -26.25
C THR A 253 -6.48 15.73 -26.61
N ILE A 254 -6.57 14.60 -25.88
CA ILE A 254 -7.62 13.60 -26.09
C ILE A 254 -9.00 14.20 -25.78
N LEU A 255 -9.13 14.97 -24.70
CA LEU A 255 -10.38 15.64 -24.32
C LEU A 255 -10.84 16.61 -25.41
N GLN A 256 -9.92 17.43 -25.93
CA GLN A 256 -10.21 18.33 -27.05
C GLN A 256 -10.73 17.55 -28.27
N GLU A 257 -10.07 16.45 -28.66
CA GLU A 257 -10.49 15.63 -29.79
C GLU A 257 -11.88 15.01 -29.59
N VAL A 258 -12.18 14.51 -28.38
CA VAL A 258 -13.50 13.96 -28.05
C VAL A 258 -14.59 15.04 -28.09
N MET A 259 -14.33 16.23 -27.51
CA MET A 259 -15.28 17.35 -27.55
C MET A 259 -15.51 17.85 -28.98
N VAL A 260 -14.46 17.95 -29.80
CA VAL A 260 -14.60 18.31 -31.21
C VAL A 260 -15.42 17.26 -31.95
N ALA A 261 -15.16 15.96 -31.73
CA ALA A 261 -15.92 14.88 -32.34
C ALA A 261 -17.42 14.95 -31.99
N GLN A 262 -17.80 15.40 -30.79
CA GLN A 262 -19.19 15.66 -30.42
C GLN A 262 -19.81 16.86 -31.15
N LEU A 263 -19.06 17.96 -31.26
CA LEU A 263 -19.57 19.20 -31.84
C LEU A 263 -19.70 19.12 -33.37
N LEU A 264 -18.88 18.29 -34.03
CA LEU A 264 -18.85 18.15 -35.49
C LEU A 264 -20.21 17.75 -36.12
N PRO A 265 -20.93 16.73 -35.62
CA PRO A 265 -22.29 16.41 -36.08
C PRO A 265 -23.30 17.55 -35.93
N LEU A 266 -23.20 18.34 -34.85
CA LEU A 266 -24.12 19.44 -34.56
C LEU A 266 -23.95 20.63 -35.52
N HIS A 267 -22.79 20.74 -36.16
CA HIS A 267 -22.45 21.83 -37.08
C HIS A 267 -22.37 21.41 -38.57
N GLY A 268 -22.83 20.20 -38.92
CA GLY A 268 -23.08 19.81 -40.32
C GLY A 268 -21.83 19.51 -41.18
N LEU A 269 -20.69 19.18 -40.57
CA LEU A 269 -19.48 18.78 -41.30
C LEU A 269 -19.58 17.37 -41.90
N ARG A 270 -18.95 17.14 -43.06
CA ARG A 270 -19.28 16.01 -43.96
C ARG A 270 -18.83 14.64 -43.39
N PRO A 271 -19.53 13.52 -43.73
CA PRO A 271 -19.26 12.18 -43.20
C PRO A 271 -17.84 11.63 -43.44
N THR A 272 -17.13 12.13 -44.46
CA THR A 272 -15.75 11.74 -44.79
C THR A 272 -14.73 12.28 -43.78
N GLU A 273 -14.96 13.44 -43.19
CA GLU A 273 -14.09 14.05 -42.18
C GLU A 273 -14.32 13.42 -40.79
N GLN A 274 -15.55 12.97 -40.52
CA GLN A 274 -15.93 12.24 -39.31
C GLN A 274 -15.26 10.85 -39.23
N ARG A 275 -15.15 10.12 -40.35
CA ARG A 275 -14.52 8.77 -40.38
C ARG A 275 -13.02 8.78 -40.07
N VAL A 276 -12.29 9.83 -40.45
CA VAL A 276 -10.84 9.92 -40.22
C VAL A 276 -10.54 10.15 -38.73
N ARG A 277 -11.36 10.96 -38.04
CA ARG A 277 -11.21 11.23 -36.61
C ARG A 277 -11.77 10.14 -35.70
N GLY A 278 -12.89 9.50 -36.06
CA GLY A 278 -13.42 8.36 -35.30
C GLY A 278 -12.40 7.21 -35.16
N ARG A 279 -11.65 6.92 -36.23
CA ARG A 279 -10.52 5.97 -36.21
C ARG A 279 -9.35 6.40 -35.33
N GLN A 280 -9.11 7.71 -35.17
CA GLN A 280 -8.08 8.20 -34.25
C GLN A 280 -8.49 8.00 -32.79
N VAL A 281 -9.78 8.18 -32.46
CA VAL A 281 -10.31 7.91 -31.12
C VAL A 281 -10.21 6.41 -30.78
N GLU A 282 -10.58 5.52 -31.71
CA GLU A 282 -10.40 4.05 -31.56
C GLU A 282 -8.91 3.66 -31.37
N LEU A 283 -7.97 4.37 -31.99
CA LEU A 283 -6.53 4.14 -31.81
C LEU A 283 -6.04 4.49 -30.38
N PHE A 284 -6.72 5.40 -29.68
CA PHE A 284 -6.45 5.71 -28.28
C PHE A 284 -7.13 4.74 -27.29
N GLU A 285 -8.06 3.88 -27.75
CA GLU A 285 -8.68 2.83 -26.94
C GLU A 285 -7.77 1.61 -26.72
N ALA A 286 -6.62 1.56 -27.39
CA ALA A 286 -5.70 0.43 -27.30
C ALA A 286 -4.43 0.72 -26.48
N PRO A 287 -4.51 0.61 -25.14
CA PRO A 287 -3.42 0.08 -24.36
C PRO A 287 -3.83 -1.24 -23.68
N ARG A 288 -4.50 -2.15 -24.40
CA ARG A 288 -4.73 -3.54 -23.94
C ARG A 288 -3.46 -4.39 -23.86
N ARG A 289 -2.27 -3.84 -24.14
CA ARG A 289 -1.00 -4.59 -24.20
C ARG A 289 0.15 -3.86 -23.53
N CYS A 290 0.03 -3.53 -22.25
CA CYS A 290 1.18 -3.23 -21.40
C CYS A 290 0.89 -3.68 -19.97
N TRP A 291 0.67 -4.99 -19.78
CA TRP A 291 0.85 -5.61 -18.47
C TRP A 291 2.23 -6.30 -18.46
N PRO A 292 3.18 -5.89 -17.61
CA PRO A 292 4.46 -6.56 -17.46
C PRO A 292 4.26 -7.83 -16.63
N GLY A 293 3.73 -8.88 -17.26
CA GLY A 293 3.48 -10.16 -16.59
C GLY A 293 3.58 -11.41 -17.47
N SER A 294 3.72 -11.25 -18.79
CA SER A 294 3.99 -12.38 -19.69
C SER A 294 5.35 -12.23 -20.34
N VAL A 295 6.33 -12.91 -19.74
CA VAL A 295 7.63 -13.18 -20.39
C VAL A 295 7.33 -13.85 -21.74
N PRO A 296 7.76 -13.29 -22.87
CA PRO A 296 7.63 -13.99 -24.15
C PRO A 296 8.56 -15.21 -24.10
N LYS A 297 8.01 -16.41 -24.18
CA LYS A 297 8.79 -17.61 -24.49
C LYS A 297 9.50 -17.36 -25.82
N ARG A 298 10.83 -17.25 -25.77
CA ARG A 298 11.69 -17.27 -26.95
C ARG A 298 11.35 -18.53 -27.74
N ARG A 299 10.86 -18.37 -28.97
CA ARG A 299 10.94 -19.42 -29.97
C ARG A 299 12.41 -19.50 -30.40
N THR A 300 13.08 -20.56 -29.98
CA THR A 300 14.31 -21.03 -30.63
C THR A 300 13.91 -21.61 -31.98
N SER A 301 14.38 -20.97 -33.05
CA SER A 301 14.66 -21.62 -34.33
C SER A 301 15.79 -22.63 -34.18
#